data_AF-A0A958FSK0-F1
#
_entry.id   AF-A0A958FSK0-F1
#
_cell.length_a   1.000
_cell.length_b   1.000
_cell.length_c   1.000
_cell.angle_alpha   90.00
_cell.angle_beta   90.00
_cell.angle_gamma   90.00
#
_symmetry.space_group_name_H-M   'P 1'
#
loop_
_entity.id
_entity.type
_entity.pdbx_description
1 polymer ?
#
loop_
_entity_poly.entity_id
_entity_poly.type
_entity_poly.pdbx_seq_one_letter_code
_entity_poly.pdbx_strand_id
1 'polypeptide(L)'
;MVGLLEKMPRPKSFQSKAGVYEPYFVFELRSSNWEIVPYASYTRLDGSPGREVRLTLSVVDSSKVNISQSELDTLIFLEGDINSNRSIFNYTQPVGFLLDWVSQSRLMIKETAASNPVKATMHTEKATIILRLQKGRSGYYMQPALVFEGGDVLPLKEPGIILASNPIYMLYGTKIYLIESALPATFWQNYFRIREKFEIPHTELPEFIRIYLPHLLPVIDWENIGEHIEQINSPLSAKSIEFSEYNHHLQIDINFTYGEFEFPAQPVIDRSLATKQRQLCIIKRDVQAESQARKMLEENGLIFRTGHWSIAADYNGLDWMRLTLPKLERAGFTIINEDKLKRYRVHRQLPKLQIKVKSGADWLDITYSLTMGRESVLAPNLLKQIENGKSYVKLDDGSHIFVTDEIKQQFNAISQYLELKNGQGEMRLPMAGITMLKELEPHTESLRIDKYAGELLEKYRQFESIQPVSPPEGLNGQLREYQQSGLDWLHFLKDLHFGGILADDMGLGKTIQMISLLLKLKNEGWLEKPALIVVPLTLVFNWEDEIQKFAPQLRVLRYYGNRAERQKM
;
A
#
# COMPACT_ATOMS: atom_id res chain seq x y z
N MET A 1 -33.02 28.16 -15.93
CA MET A 1 -32.98 28.42 -17.39
C MET A 1 -33.58 27.26 -18.17
N VAL A 2 -33.05 26.03 -18.04
CA VAL A 2 -33.60 24.80 -18.68
C VAL A 2 -35.10 24.59 -18.40
N GLY A 3 -35.51 24.55 -17.13
CA GLY A 3 -36.94 24.40 -16.78
C GLY A 3 -37.84 25.61 -17.09
N LEU A 4 -37.26 26.73 -17.56
CA LEU A 4 -37.98 27.90 -18.07
C LEU A 4 -38.22 27.73 -19.58
N LEU A 5 -37.21 27.24 -20.32
CA LEU A 5 -37.27 26.97 -21.77
C LEU A 5 -38.11 25.75 -22.14
N GLU A 6 -38.11 24.70 -21.31
CA GLU A 6 -39.02 23.53 -21.49
C GLU A 6 -40.50 23.93 -21.44
N LYS A 7 -40.80 25.05 -20.78
CA LYS A 7 -42.15 25.62 -20.63
C LYS A 7 -42.43 26.74 -21.64
N MET A 8 -41.44 27.15 -22.43
CA MET A 8 -41.57 28.18 -23.46
C MET A 8 -42.08 27.57 -24.77
N PRO A 9 -43.24 27.99 -25.29
CA PRO A 9 -43.71 27.58 -26.60
C PRO A 9 -42.74 28.08 -27.66
N ARG A 10 -42.56 27.24 -28.68
CA ARG A 10 -41.74 27.59 -29.83
C ARG A 10 -42.46 28.70 -30.63
N PRO A 11 -41.73 29.72 -31.12
CA PRO A 11 -42.36 30.80 -31.85
C PRO A 11 -42.98 30.26 -33.16
N LYS A 12 -44.31 30.27 -33.23
CA LYS A 12 -45.07 29.91 -34.43
C LYS A 12 -45.28 31.13 -35.32
N SER A 13 -45.67 30.90 -36.57
CA SER A 13 -46.14 31.99 -37.43
C SER A 13 -47.30 32.73 -36.76
N PHE A 14 -47.21 34.04 -36.67
CA PHE A 14 -48.26 34.87 -36.06
C PHE A 14 -48.73 35.95 -37.04
N GLN A 15 -49.99 36.34 -36.93
CA GLN A 15 -50.63 37.30 -37.83
C GLN A 15 -50.91 38.62 -37.10
N SER A 16 -50.55 39.73 -37.75
CA SER A 16 -50.95 41.08 -37.35
C SER A 16 -51.92 41.67 -38.37
N LYS A 17 -52.45 42.87 -38.08
CA LYS A 17 -53.28 43.63 -39.02
C LYS A 17 -52.57 43.98 -40.35
N ALA A 18 -51.24 43.89 -40.40
CA ALA A 18 -50.44 44.23 -41.58
C ALA A 18 -50.05 42.99 -42.42
N GLY A 19 -49.95 41.80 -41.82
CA GLY A 19 -49.52 40.59 -42.51
C GLY A 19 -49.13 39.45 -41.57
N VAL A 20 -48.58 38.38 -42.14
CA VAL A 20 -48.11 37.17 -41.45
C VAL A 20 -46.61 37.26 -41.22
N TYR A 21 -46.17 36.94 -40.01
CA TYR A 21 -44.78 36.91 -39.60
C TYR A 21 -44.38 35.47 -39.32
N GLU A 22 -43.28 35.02 -39.95
CA GLU A 22 -42.70 33.69 -39.75
C GLU A 22 -41.36 33.83 -39.01
N PRO A 23 -41.30 33.49 -37.71
CA PRO A 23 -40.08 33.61 -36.92
C PRO A 23 -38.96 32.68 -37.38
N TYR A 24 -37.74 33.18 -37.32
CA TYR A 24 -36.51 32.42 -37.55
C TYR A 24 -35.38 32.98 -36.69
N PHE A 25 -34.31 32.21 -36.51
CA PHE A 25 -33.18 32.61 -35.67
C PHE A 25 -31.92 32.83 -36.51
N VAL A 26 -31.18 33.88 -36.20
CA VAL A 26 -29.86 34.17 -36.77
C VAL A 26 -28.81 33.96 -35.69
N PHE A 27 -27.85 33.08 -35.95
CA PHE A 27 -26.61 32.98 -35.20
C PHE A 27 -25.63 34.02 -35.72
N GLU A 28 -25.43 35.09 -34.97
CA GLU A 28 -24.43 36.11 -35.28
C GLU A 28 -23.10 35.73 -34.60
N LEU A 29 -22.14 35.28 -35.39
CA LEU A 29 -20.84 34.83 -34.91
C LEU A 29 -19.89 36.02 -34.77
N ARG A 30 -19.11 36.05 -33.69
CA ARG A 30 -18.08 37.07 -33.43
C ARG A 30 -16.77 36.38 -33.02
N SER A 31 -15.70 37.15 -32.83
CA SER A 31 -14.36 36.60 -32.55
C SER A 31 -14.27 35.86 -31.21
N SER A 32 -15.05 36.24 -30.20
CA SER A 32 -14.98 35.67 -28.84
C SER A 32 -16.30 35.10 -28.32
N ASN A 33 -17.41 35.39 -28.98
CA ASN A 33 -18.76 34.97 -28.60
C ASN A 33 -19.65 34.86 -29.83
N TRP A 34 -20.88 34.40 -29.62
CA TRP A 34 -21.94 34.43 -30.61
C TRP A 34 -23.24 34.88 -29.96
N GLU A 35 -24.16 35.37 -30.78
CA GLU A 35 -25.49 35.81 -30.33
C GLU A 35 -26.59 35.07 -31.12
N ILE A 36 -27.65 34.62 -30.44
CA ILE A 36 -28.89 34.22 -31.12
C ILE A 36 -29.79 35.45 -31.20
N VAL A 37 -30.12 35.86 -32.42
CA VAL A 37 -31.02 36.98 -32.67
C VAL A 37 -32.30 36.48 -33.34
N PRO A 38 -33.49 36.73 -32.78
CA PRO A 38 -34.75 36.39 -33.41
C PRO A 38 -35.11 37.40 -34.52
N TYR A 39 -35.51 36.88 -35.67
CA TYR A 39 -36.02 37.64 -36.82
C TYR A 39 -37.35 37.04 -37.27
N ALA A 40 -38.08 37.76 -38.13
CA ALA A 40 -39.22 37.22 -38.84
C ALA A 40 -39.22 37.64 -40.31
N SER A 41 -39.58 36.69 -41.17
CA SER A 41 -40.00 37.01 -42.54
C SER A 41 -41.43 37.51 -42.53
N TYR A 42 -41.64 38.71 -43.08
CA TYR A 42 -42.94 39.35 -43.17
C TYR A 42 -43.55 39.08 -44.54
N THR A 43 -44.78 38.57 -44.56
CA THR A 43 -45.60 38.41 -45.76
C THR A 43 -46.85 39.28 -45.60
N ARG A 44 -47.09 40.20 -46.53
CA ARG A 44 -48.28 41.06 -46.49
C ARG A 44 -49.56 40.21 -46.64
N LEU A 45 -50.71 40.73 -46.21
CA LEU A 45 -51.99 40.01 -46.35
C LEU A 45 -52.38 39.69 -47.81
N ASP A 46 -51.81 40.41 -48.77
CA ASP A 46 -51.97 40.17 -50.21
C ASP A 46 -51.04 39.06 -50.76
N GLY A 47 -50.22 38.44 -49.89
CA GLY A 47 -49.25 37.40 -50.25
C GLY A 47 -47.92 37.93 -50.79
N SER A 48 -47.74 39.24 -50.93
CA SER A 48 -46.48 39.81 -51.40
C SER A 48 -45.38 39.75 -50.31
N PRO A 49 -44.12 39.43 -50.69
CA PRO A 49 -43.03 39.39 -49.73
C PRO A 49 -42.71 40.78 -49.19
N GLY A 50 -42.58 40.84 -47.88
CA GLY A 50 -42.15 42.01 -47.12
C GLY A 50 -40.66 41.95 -46.76
N ARG A 51 -40.19 42.96 -46.02
CA ARG A 51 -38.81 43.00 -45.52
C ARG A 51 -38.64 42.08 -44.31
N GLU A 52 -37.46 41.50 -44.14
CA GLU A 52 -37.11 40.82 -42.90
C GLU A 52 -36.96 41.84 -41.77
N VAL A 53 -37.52 41.53 -40.60
CA VAL A 53 -37.55 42.44 -39.45
C VAL A 53 -37.00 41.70 -38.24
N ARG A 54 -36.08 42.34 -37.51
CA ARG A 54 -35.62 41.84 -36.20
C ARG A 54 -36.83 41.84 -35.25
N LEU A 55 -37.10 40.71 -34.61
CA LEU A 55 -38.22 40.63 -33.67
C LEU A 55 -37.83 41.36 -32.38
N THR A 56 -38.61 42.39 -32.05
CA THR A 56 -38.53 43.16 -30.81
C THR A 56 -39.91 43.25 -30.18
N LEU A 57 -40.00 43.56 -28.88
CA LEU A 57 -41.22 43.73 -28.10
C LEU A 57 -42.08 44.85 -28.69
N SER A 58 -41.44 45.84 -29.31
CA SER A 58 -42.11 46.90 -30.06
C SER A 58 -42.75 46.43 -31.37
N VAL A 59 -42.20 45.38 -32.01
CA VAL A 59 -42.77 44.73 -33.21
C VAL A 59 -43.91 43.79 -32.81
N VAL A 60 -43.80 43.16 -31.63
CA VAL A 60 -44.79 42.23 -31.06
C VAL A 60 -45.62 42.96 -29.99
N ASP A 61 -46.38 43.97 -30.43
CA ASP A 61 -47.38 44.63 -29.60
C ASP A 61 -48.56 43.68 -29.38
N SER A 62 -48.71 43.13 -28.17
CA SER A 62 -49.77 42.18 -27.80
C SER A 62 -51.18 42.74 -27.99
N SER A 63 -51.34 44.07 -28.10
CA SER A 63 -52.62 44.70 -28.42
C SER A 63 -53.00 44.65 -29.91
N LYS A 64 -52.07 44.24 -30.79
CA LYS A 64 -52.22 44.26 -32.26
C LYS A 64 -51.94 42.92 -32.95
N VAL A 65 -51.48 41.92 -32.20
CA VAL A 65 -51.08 40.60 -32.70
C VAL A 65 -51.75 39.52 -31.84
N ASN A 66 -52.25 38.46 -32.45
CA ASN A 66 -52.79 37.32 -31.72
C ASN A 66 -51.64 36.36 -31.34
N ILE A 67 -50.98 36.63 -30.20
CA ILE A 67 -49.83 35.86 -29.68
C ILE A 67 -50.14 35.37 -28.26
N SER A 68 -49.76 34.14 -27.93
CA SER A 68 -49.98 33.59 -26.58
C SER A 68 -49.00 34.20 -25.56
N GLN A 69 -49.38 34.25 -24.28
CA GLN A 69 -48.53 34.83 -23.22
C GLN A 69 -47.15 34.16 -23.14
N SER A 70 -47.11 32.84 -23.34
CA SER A 70 -45.88 32.08 -23.26
C SER A 70 -44.99 32.27 -24.51
N GLU A 71 -45.56 32.58 -25.68
CA GLU A 71 -44.80 33.01 -26.87
C GLU A 71 -44.20 34.40 -26.67
N LEU A 72 -44.92 35.30 -25.98
CA LEU A 72 -44.41 36.61 -25.58
C LEU A 72 -43.26 36.48 -24.58
N ASP A 73 -43.40 35.63 -23.54
CA ASP A 73 -42.35 35.37 -22.55
C ASP A 73 -41.05 34.82 -23.19
N THR A 74 -41.20 34.04 -24.27
CA THR A 74 -40.09 33.51 -25.08
C THR A 74 -39.36 34.62 -25.83
N LEU A 75 -40.10 35.53 -26.46
CA LEU A 75 -39.52 36.69 -27.15
C LEU A 75 -38.85 37.66 -26.17
N ILE A 76 -39.45 37.88 -24.99
CA ILE A 76 -38.85 38.66 -23.90
C ILE A 76 -37.53 38.03 -23.44
N PHE A 77 -37.47 36.69 -23.33
CA PHE A 77 -36.25 35.98 -22.96
C PHE A 77 -35.13 36.17 -24.00
N LEU A 78 -35.47 36.13 -25.29
CA LEU A 78 -34.52 36.29 -26.40
C LEU A 78 -34.10 37.75 -26.64
N GLU A 79 -34.99 38.71 -26.38
CA GLU A 79 -34.73 40.14 -26.56
C GLU A 79 -34.01 40.77 -25.38
N GLY A 80 -34.21 40.23 -24.18
CA GLY A 80 -33.65 40.65 -22.90
C GLY A 80 -32.73 41.87 -22.96
N ASP A 81 -33.35 43.06 -22.97
CA ASP A 81 -32.81 44.42 -22.87
C ASP A 81 -31.38 44.61 -23.40
N ILE A 82 -31.20 45.48 -24.40
CA ILE A 82 -29.93 45.78 -25.12
C ILE A 82 -28.72 46.02 -24.17
N ASN A 83 -28.96 46.31 -22.90
CA ASN A 83 -27.96 46.51 -21.85
C ASN A 83 -27.58 45.25 -21.03
N SER A 84 -28.24 44.09 -21.18
CA SER A 84 -28.12 42.96 -20.25
C SER A 84 -27.31 41.74 -20.74
N ASN A 85 -26.75 41.76 -21.96
CA ASN A 85 -25.89 40.69 -22.53
C ASN A 85 -26.49 39.26 -22.51
N ARG A 86 -27.81 39.09 -22.34
CA ARG A 86 -28.43 37.77 -22.09
C ARG A 86 -28.52 36.85 -23.32
N SER A 87 -28.46 37.40 -24.54
CA SER A 87 -28.43 36.65 -25.81
C SER A 87 -27.01 36.37 -26.33
N ILE A 88 -25.97 36.86 -25.65
CA ILE A 88 -24.57 36.71 -26.03
C ILE A 88 -23.97 35.55 -25.25
N PHE A 89 -23.51 34.54 -25.99
CA PHE A 89 -22.98 33.32 -25.44
C PHE A 89 -21.51 33.17 -25.79
N ASN A 90 -20.70 32.84 -24.79
CA ASN A 90 -19.33 32.41 -25.06
C ASN A 90 -19.37 31.02 -25.71
N TYR A 91 -18.47 30.76 -26.65
CA TYR A 91 -18.39 29.49 -27.39
C TYR A 91 -18.18 28.24 -26.51
N THR A 92 -17.82 28.40 -25.23
CA THR A 92 -17.66 27.30 -24.25
C THR A 92 -18.76 27.25 -23.21
N GLN A 93 -19.80 28.07 -23.35
CA GLN A 93 -20.90 28.11 -22.39
C GLN A 93 -21.76 26.84 -22.54
N PRO A 94 -22.23 26.24 -21.43
CA PRO A 94 -23.03 25.02 -21.46
C PRO A 94 -24.50 25.33 -21.81
N VAL A 95 -24.72 25.82 -23.04
CA VAL A 95 -26.03 26.26 -23.55
C VAL A 95 -26.56 25.37 -24.67
N GLY A 96 -26.12 24.10 -24.74
CA GLY A 96 -26.54 23.18 -25.81
C GLY A 96 -28.06 22.94 -25.82
N PHE A 97 -28.72 23.00 -24.66
CA PHE A 97 -30.18 22.93 -24.57
C PHE A 97 -30.91 24.05 -25.34
N LEU A 98 -30.30 25.23 -25.51
CA LEU A 98 -30.88 26.29 -26.34
C LEU A 98 -30.85 25.91 -27.82
N LEU A 99 -29.78 25.25 -28.26
CA LEU A 99 -29.61 24.77 -29.63
C LEU A 99 -30.61 23.66 -29.95
N ASP A 100 -30.85 22.74 -29.02
CA ASP A 100 -31.94 21.75 -29.10
C ASP A 100 -33.29 22.43 -29.29
N TRP A 101 -33.55 23.50 -28.53
CA TRP A 101 -34.82 24.21 -28.58
C TRP A 101 -35.04 24.95 -29.91
N VAL A 102 -34.03 25.66 -30.44
CA VAL A 102 -34.15 26.38 -31.74
C VAL A 102 -34.02 25.47 -32.96
N SER A 103 -33.52 24.24 -32.82
CA SER A 103 -33.25 23.28 -33.92
C SER A 103 -34.42 23.05 -34.89
N GLN A 104 -35.64 23.21 -34.41
CA GLN A 104 -36.89 22.98 -35.17
C GLN A 104 -37.42 24.23 -35.87
N SER A 105 -36.77 25.38 -35.68
CA SER A 105 -37.08 26.63 -36.36
C SER A 105 -36.19 26.81 -37.59
N ARG A 106 -36.54 27.75 -38.47
CA ARG A 106 -35.61 28.17 -39.52
C ARG A 106 -34.38 28.80 -38.87
N LEU A 107 -33.20 28.28 -39.18
CA LEU A 107 -31.93 28.77 -38.67
C LEU A 107 -31.14 29.44 -39.78
N MET A 108 -30.48 30.54 -39.45
CA MET A 108 -29.60 31.31 -40.32
C MET A 108 -28.29 31.59 -39.57
N ILE A 109 -27.18 31.75 -40.27
CA ILE A 109 -25.87 32.10 -39.70
C ILE A 109 -25.37 33.35 -40.38
N LYS A 110 -24.78 34.24 -39.59
CA LYS A 110 -24.14 35.47 -40.04
C LYS A 110 -22.74 35.54 -39.43
N GLU A 111 -21.72 35.39 -40.26
CA GLU A 111 -20.32 35.31 -39.81
C GLU A 111 -19.73 36.69 -39.47
N THR A 112 -20.17 37.74 -40.16
CA THR A 112 -19.75 39.12 -39.91
C THR A 112 -20.92 40.08 -40.05
N ALA A 113 -20.83 41.25 -39.42
CA ALA A 113 -21.86 42.29 -39.50
C ALA A 113 -22.23 42.69 -40.94
N ALA A 114 -21.27 42.59 -41.87
CA ALA A 114 -21.42 42.93 -43.29
C ALA A 114 -21.88 41.77 -44.19
N SER A 115 -21.89 40.53 -43.69
CA SER A 115 -22.31 39.34 -44.47
C SER A 115 -23.83 39.16 -44.48
N ASN A 116 -24.36 38.65 -45.60
CA ASN A 116 -25.75 38.21 -45.68
C ASN A 116 -25.93 36.89 -44.91
N PRO A 117 -27.01 36.72 -44.13
CA PRO A 117 -27.26 35.47 -43.42
C PRO A 117 -27.43 34.28 -44.39
N VAL A 118 -26.80 33.16 -44.08
CA VAL A 118 -26.90 31.91 -44.84
C VAL A 118 -27.73 30.90 -44.07
N LYS A 119 -28.59 30.13 -44.74
CA LYS A 119 -29.42 29.11 -44.09
C LYS A 119 -28.56 28.03 -43.44
N ALA A 120 -28.85 27.75 -42.17
CA ALA A 120 -28.25 26.68 -41.39
C ALA A 120 -29.19 25.50 -41.25
N THR A 121 -28.64 24.30 -41.12
CA THR A 121 -29.42 23.08 -40.88
C THR A 121 -28.81 22.25 -39.77
N MET A 122 -29.65 21.63 -38.94
CA MET A 122 -29.21 20.68 -37.94
C MET A 122 -28.96 19.34 -38.60
N HIS A 123 -27.81 18.73 -38.34
CA HIS A 123 -27.56 17.36 -38.73
C HIS A 123 -28.37 16.42 -37.83
N THR A 124 -29.00 15.41 -38.43
CA THR A 124 -29.91 14.50 -37.72
C THR A 124 -29.17 13.44 -36.91
N GLU A 125 -28.01 13.01 -37.40
CA GLU A 125 -27.18 12.02 -36.72
C GLU A 125 -26.13 12.70 -35.86
N LYS A 126 -25.87 12.10 -34.70
CA LYS A 126 -24.74 12.44 -33.84
C LYS A 126 -23.44 12.00 -34.51
N ALA A 127 -22.37 12.72 -34.20
CA ALA A 127 -21.04 12.35 -34.66
C ALA A 127 -20.05 12.31 -33.51
N THR A 128 -19.15 11.34 -33.53
CA THR A 128 -17.95 11.36 -32.69
C THR A 128 -16.86 12.14 -33.42
N ILE A 129 -16.23 13.11 -32.75
CA ILE A 129 -15.09 13.82 -33.32
C ILE A 129 -13.78 13.09 -33.00
N ILE A 130 -12.97 12.83 -34.02
CA ILE A 130 -11.68 12.18 -33.91
C ILE A 130 -10.59 12.94 -34.65
N LEU A 131 -9.31 12.65 -34.36
CA LEU A 131 -8.13 13.16 -35.03
C LEU A 131 -7.47 12.05 -35.85
N ARG A 132 -7.34 12.28 -37.15
CA ARG A 132 -6.68 11.39 -38.11
C ARG A 132 -5.27 11.90 -38.37
N LEU A 133 -4.26 11.06 -38.19
CA LEU A 133 -2.89 11.41 -38.56
C LEU A 133 -2.74 11.25 -40.08
N GLN A 134 -2.42 12.32 -40.79
CA GLN A 134 -2.30 12.34 -42.26
C GLN A 134 -0.87 12.66 -42.66
N LYS A 135 -0.36 11.97 -43.69
CA LYS A 135 1.01 12.20 -44.18
C LYS A 135 1.08 13.41 -45.11
N GLY A 136 1.95 14.35 -44.78
CA GLY A 136 2.28 15.52 -45.58
C GLY A 136 3.61 15.37 -46.33
N ARG A 137 4.11 16.48 -46.90
CA ARG A 137 5.40 16.52 -47.61
C ARG A 137 6.61 16.62 -46.66
N SER A 138 6.45 17.29 -45.52
CA SER A 138 7.50 17.59 -44.54
C SER A 138 7.33 16.88 -43.19
N GLY A 139 6.23 16.15 -43.01
CA GLY A 139 5.86 15.52 -41.75
C GLY A 139 4.46 14.92 -41.81
N TYR A 140 3.83 14.81 -40.66
CA TYR A 140 2.43 14.40 -40.50
C TYR A 140 1.61 15.57 -40.00
N TYR A 141 0.30 15.56 -40.20
CA TYR A 141 -0.58 16.55 -39.57
C TYR A 141 -1.82 15.89 -39.01
N MET A 142 -2.37 16.47 -37.96
CA MET A 142 -3.61 16.01 -37.36
C MET A 142 -4.79 16.63 -38.11
N GLN A 143 -5.62 15.78 -38.73
CA GLN A 143 -6.84 16.17 -39.41
C GLN A 143 -8.05 15.74 -38.58
N PRO A 144 -8.84 16.68 -38.03
CA PRO A 144 -10.07 16.32 -37.36
C PRO A 144 -11.09 15.78 -38.37
N ALA A 145 -11.88 14.80 -37.94
CA ALA A 145 -12.95 14.21 -38.72
C ALA A 145 -14.15 13.91 -37.81
N LEU A 146 -15.35 13.94 -38.39
CA LEU A 146 -16.57 13.48 -37.75
C LEU A 146 -16.86 12.06 -38.22
N VAL A 147 -17.08 11.14 -37.28
CA VAL A 147 -17.51 9.76 -37.54
C VAL A 147 -18.94 9.61 -37.07
N PHE A 148 -19.82 9.17 -37.97
CA PHE A 148 -21.23 8.94 -37.69
C PHE A 148 -21.47 7.49 -37.27
N GLU A 149 -22.59 7.20 -36.61
CA GLU A 149 -22.94 5.85 -36.14
C GLU A 149 -22.99 4.82 -37.29
N GLY A 150 -23.32 5.25 -38.51
CA GLY A 150 -23.30 4.42 -39.72
C GLY A 150 -21.92 4.08 -40.27
N GLY A 151 -20.85 4.60 -39.67
CA GLY A 151 -19.46 4.42 -40.12
C GLY A 151 -18.98 5.43 -41.17
N ASP A 152 -19.85 6.32 -41.63
CA ASP A 152 -19.47 7.42 -42.52
C ASP A 152 -18.49 8.36 -41.82
N VAL A 153 -17.47 8.79 -42.55
CA VAL A 153 -16.43 9.71 -42.05
C VAL A 153 -16.44 11.00 -42.87
N LEU A 154 -16.59 12.13 -42.19
CA LEU A 154 -16.48 13.47 -42.77
C LEU A 154 -15.17 14.13 -42.31
N PRO A 155 -14.11 14.15 -43.14
CA PRO A 155 -12.89 14.89 -42.84
C PRO A 155 -13.16 16.40 -42.83
N LEU A 156 -12.73 17.08 -41.77
CA LEU A 156 -12.81 18.53 -41.69
C LEU A 156 -11.61 19.14 -42.44
N LYS A 157 -11.90 19.91 -43.50
CA LYS A 157 -10.88 20.60 -44.29
C LYS A 157 -10.61 22.02 -43.78
N GLU A 158 -11.58 22.57 -43.07
CA GLU A 158 -11.59 23.89 -42.48
C GLU A 158 -11.95 23.78 -40.98
N PRO A 159 -11.55 24.75 -40.14
CA PRO A 159 -11.87 24.70 -38.72
C PRO A 159 -13.38 24.81 -38.47
N GLY A 160 -13.91 23.95 -37.60
CA GLY A 160 -15.27 24.05 -37.10
C GLY A 160 -15.40 25.12 -36.01
N ILE A 161 -16.63 25.58 -35.75
CA ILE A 161 -16.93 26.55 -34.70
C ILE A 161 -17.74 25.85 -33.61
N ILE A 162 -17.16 25.69 -32.42
CA ILE A 162 -17.86 25.13 -31.27
C ILE A 162 -18.85 26.16 -30.72
N LEU A 163 -20.15 25.89 -30.82
CA LEU A 163 -21.22 26.78 -30.35
C LEU A 163 -21.56 26.58 -28.87
N ALA A 164 -21.53 25.33 -28.38
CA ALA A 164 -21.85 25.01 -26.99
C ALA A 164 -20.97 23.87 -26.46
N SER A 165 -20.79 23.80 -25.14
CA SER A 165 -19.93 22.81 -24.48
C SER A 165 -20.67 21.64 -23.83
N ASN A 166 -21.98 21.76 -23.58
CA ASN A 166 -22.78 20.68 -23.02
C ASN A 166 -24.27 20.77 -23.45
N PRO A 167 -24.75 19.82 -24.27
CA PRO A 167 -23.94 18.95 -25.12
C PRO A 167 -23.08 19.76 -26.12
N ILE A 168 -22.05 19.13 -26.71
CA ILE A 168 -21.16 19.83 -27.64
C ILE A 168 -21.87 20.01 -28.98
N TYR A 169 -22.05 21.26 -29.39
CA TYR A 169 -22.57 21.61 -30.71
C TYR A 169 -21.49 22.29 -31.53
N MET A 170 -21.29 21.84 -32.77
CA MET A 170 -20.30 22.39 -33.68
C MET A 170 -20.94 22.81 -35.00
N LEU A 171 -20.69 24.04 -35.43
CA LEU A 171 -20.99 24.50 -36.76
C LEU A 171 -19.83 24.17 -37.71
N TYR A 172 -20.13 23.52 -38.83
CA TYR A 172 -19.19 23.30 -39.92
C TYR A 172 -19.88 23.50 -41.28
N GLY A 173 -19.39 24.48 -42.05
CA GLY A 173 -20.09 24.98 -43.23
C GLY A 173 -21.44 25.59 -42.84
N THR A 174 -22.54 25.05 -43.38
CA THR A 174 -23.92 25.46 -43.07
C THR A 174 -24.67 24.45 -42.19
N LYS A 175 -23.95 23.47 -41.62
CA LYS A 175 -24.54 22.39 -40.82
C LYS A 175 -24.08 22.47 -39.37
N ILE A 176 -25.00 22.29 -38.44
CA ILE A 176 -24.74 22.22 -37.01
C ILE A 176 -24.82 20.74 -36.59
N TYR A 177 -23.75 20.24 -35.97
CA TYR A 177 -23.60 18.85 -35.57
C TYR A 177 -23.62 18.73 -34.05
N LEU A 178 -24.31 17.72 -33.55
CA LEU A 178 -24.22 17.26 -32.16
C LEU A 178 -23.01 16.32 -32.04
N ILE A 179 -22.02 16.72 -31.26
CA ILE A 179 -20.71 16.06 -31.18
C ILE A 179 -20.56 15.30 -29.86
N GLU A 180 -20.20 14.02 -29.97
CA GLU A 180 -19.70 13.22 -28.86
C GLU A 180 -18.17 13.24 -28.87
N SER A 181 -17.56 13.47 -27.71
CA SER A 181 -16.11 13.65 -27.60
C SER A 181 -15.61 13.18 -26.24
N ALA A 182 -14.51 12.44 -26.23
CA ALA A 182 -13.79 12.09 -25.01
C ALA A 182 -12.97 13.27 -24.44
N LEU A 183 -12.70 14.30 -25.24
CA LEU A 183 -12.05 15.55 -24.82
C LEU A 183 -13.07 16.68 -24.62
N PRO A 184 -12.81 17.64 -23.72
CA PRO A 184 -13.73 18.75 -23.46
C PRO A 184 -13.85 19.70 -24.66
N ALA A 185 -14.99 20.39 -24.77
CA ALA A 185 -15.25 21.37 -25.84
C ALA A 185 -14.19 22.48 -25.95
N THR A 186 -13.57 22.85 -24.83
CA THR A 186 -12.46 23.83 -24.76
C THR A 186 -11.22 23.37 -25.53
N PHE A 187 -10.93 22.06 -25.54
CA PHE A 187 -9.85 21.51 -26.34
C PHE A 187 -10.10 21.77 -27.84
N TRP A 188 -11.29 21.40 -28.31
CA TRP A 188 -11.67 21.57 -29.72
C TRP A 188 -11.76 23.03 -30.15
N GLN A 189 -12.29 23.90 -29.29
CA GLN A 189 -12.32 25.33 -29.56
C GLN A 189 -10.91 25.89 -29.74
N ASN A 190 -9.97 25.51 -28.86
CA ASN A 190 -8.57 25.93 -28.98
C ASN A 190 -7.91 25.32 -30.22
N TYR A 191 -8.16 24.04 -30.50
CA TYR A 191 -7.65 23.35 -31.68
C TYR A 191 -8.06 24.07 -32.98
N PHE A 192 -9.35 24.37 -33.14
CA PHE A 192 -9.87 25.04 -34.34
C PHE A 192 -9.50 26.52 -34.43
N ARG A 193 -9.19 27.18 -33.30
CA ARG A 193 -8.72 28.58 -33.30
C ARG A 193 -7.31 28.71 -33.85
N ILE A 194 -6.48 27.69 -33.68
CA ILE A 194 -5.13 27.65 -34.24
C ILE A 194 -5.28 27.44 -35.75
N ARG A 195 -5.05 28.51 -36.53
CA ARG A 195 -5.19 28.48 -38.00
C ARG A 195 -4.05 27.73 -38.70
N GLU A 196 -2.95 27.48 -38.00
CA GLU A 196 -1.86 26.67 -38.49
C GLU A 196 -2.24 25.19 -38.40
N LYS A 197 -2.02 24.45 -39.49
CA LYS A 197 -2.14 22.99 -39.43
C LYS A 197 -1.13 22.51 -38.40
N PHE A 198 -1.58 21.72 -37.42
CA PHE A 198 -0.68 21.09 -36.47
C PHE A 198 0.16 20.04 -37.21
N GLU A 199 1.32 20.47 -37.70
CA GLU A 199 2.28 19.65 -38.43
C GLU A 199 3.33 19.12 -37.46
N ILE A 200 3.59 17.82 -37.55
CA ILE A 200 4.54 17.05 -36.77
C ILE A 200 5.66 16.67 -37.74
N PRO A 201 6.82 17.36 -37.72
CA PRO A 201 7.95 17.04 -38.58
C PRO A 201 8.36 15.57 -38.44
N HIS A 202 8.88 14.97 -39.51
CA HIS A 202 9.35 13.57 -39.47
C HIS A 202 10.38 13.30 -38.35
N THR A 203 11.20 14.29 -38.04
CA THR A 203 12.21 14.25 -36.98
C THR A 203 11.61 14.24 -35.57
N GLU A 204 10.45 14.87 -35.37
CA GLU A 204 9.79 15.03 -34.07
C GLU A 204 8.71 13.96 -33.82
N LEU A 205 8.34 13.21 -34.85
CA LEU A 205 7.35 12.15 -34.76
C LEU A 205 7.62 11.17 -33.60
N PRO A 206 8.85 10.66 -33.36
CA PRO A 206 9.09 9.76 -32.23
C PRO A 206 8.80 10.40 -30.87
N GLU A 207 9.13 11.68 -30.70
CA GLU A 207 8.88 12.41 -29.46
C GLU A 207 7.39 12.71 -29.30
N PHE A 208 6.72 13.12 -30.37
CA PHE A 208 5.28 13.33 -30.37
C PHE A 208 4.51 12.08 -29.96
N ILE A 209 4.93 10.95 -30.51
CA ILE A 209 4.33 9.66 -30.22
C ILE A 209 4.56 9.22 -28.78
N ARG A 210 5.74 9.51 -28.22
CA ARG A 210 6.08 9.15 -26.85
C ARG A 210 5.39 10.04 -25.81
N ILE A 211 5.31 11.34 -26.08
CA ILE A 211 4.88 12.35 -25.09
C ILE A 211 3.42 12.75 -25.29
N TYR A 212 2.99 13.03 -26.52
CA TYR A 212 1.69 13.67 -26.78
C TYR A 212 0.60 12.68 -27.23
N LEU A 213 0.93 11.68 -28.05
CA LEU A 213 -0.03 10.70 -28.55
C LEU A 213 -0.80 9.96 -27.42
N PRO A 214 -0.19 9.58 -26.27
CA PRO A 214 -0.90 8.95 -25.15
C PRO A 214 -2.07 9.79 -24.61
N HIS A 215 -1.96 11.12 -24.66
CA HIS A 215 -3.01 12.04 -24.22
C HIS A 215 -4.13 12.22 -25.26
N LEU A 216 -3.87 11.87 -26.52
CA LEU A 216 -4.81 11.98 -27.63
C LEU A 216 -5.50 10.65 -27.97
N LEU A 217 -5.09 9.54 -27.34
CA LEU A 217 -5.67 8.21 -27.55
C LEU A 217 -7.20 8.15 -27.52
N PRO A 218 -7.91 8.88 -26.62
CA PRO A 218 -9.37 8.82 -26.56
C PRO A 218 -10.09 9.37 -27.79
N VAL A 219 -9.42 10.21 -28.59
CA VAL A 219 -10.01 10.88 -29.76
C VAL A 219 -9.24 10.57 -31.04
N ILE A 220 -8.34 9.61 -31.03
CA ILE A 220 -7.53 9.29 -32.19
C ILE A 220 -8.24 8.30 -33.10
N ASP A 221 -8.13 8.50 -34.42
CA ASP A 221 -8.53 7.52 -35.41
C ASP A 221 -7.50 6.40 -35.51
N TRP A 222 -7.71 5.36 -34.72
CA TRP A 222 -6.81 4.22 -34.67
C TRP A 222 -6.72 3.43 -35.98
N GLU A 223 -7.77 3.44 -36.81
CA GLU A 223 -7.80 2.69 -38.06
C GLU A 223 -6.88 3.34 -39.10
N ASN A 224 -6.84 4.68 -39.15
CA ASN A 224 -5.93 5.41 -40.04
C ASN A 224 -4.49 5.51 -39.53
N ILE A 225 -4.26 5.41 -38.23
CA ILE A 225 -2.89 5.30 -37.69
C ILE A 225 -2.25 3.95 -38.09
N GLY A 226 -3.07 2.91 -38.25
CA GLY A 226 -2.66 1.52 -38.47
C GLY A 226 -1.93 1.23 -39.79
N GLU A 227 -2.09 2.03 -40.84
CA GLU A 227 -1.34 1.80 -42.10
C GLU A 227 0.17 2.10 -41.98
N HIS A 228 0.57 2.84 -40.93
CA HIS A 228 1.96 3.25 -40.72
C HIS A 228 2.58 2.68 -39.43
N ILE A 229 1.79 1.99 -38.60
CA ILE A 229 2.19 1.49 -37.28
C ILE A 229 1.71 0.04 -37.12
N GLU A 230 2.65 -0.85 -36.78
CA GLU A 230 2.35 -2.28 -36.60
C GLU A 230 1.37 -2.48 -35.44
N GLN A 231 0.29 -3.23 -35.67
CA GLN A 231 -0.63 -3.62 -34.61
C GLN A 231 -0.27 -5.01 -34.08
N ILE A 232 0.05 -5.08 -32.80
CA ILE A 232 0.39 -6.33 -32.14
C ILE A 232 -0.77 -6.71 -31.22
N ASN A 233 -1.37 -7.85 -31.53
CA ASN A 233 -2.40 -8.46 -30.70
C ASN A 233 -1.78 -9.67 -29.98
N SER A 234 -1.30 -9.45 -28.76
CA SER A 234 -0.80 -10.52 -27.90
C SER A 234 -1.75 -10.70 -26.72
N PRO A 235 -1.97 -11.93 -26.23
CA PRO A 235 -2.68 -12.13 -24.98
C PRO A 235 -1.85 -11.60 -23.80
N LEU A 236 -2.52 -11.34 -22.67
CA LEU A 236 -1.85 -11.05 -21.40
C LEU A 236 -0.96 -12.23 -21.00
N SER A 237 0.36 -12.07 -21.11
CA SER A 237 1.33 -13.16 -20.96
C SER A 237 1.88 -13.29 -19.55
N ALA A 238 1.97 -12.20 -18.79
CA ALA A 238 2.41 -12.23 -17.40
C ALA A 238 1.82 -11.08 -16.58
N LYS A 239 1.84 -11.25 -15.26
CA LYS A 239 1.46 -10.24 -14.26
C LYS A 239 2.59 -10.17 -13.25
N SER A 240 3.08 -8.98 -12.94
CA SER A 240 4.17 -8.78 -11.98
C SER A 240 3.77 -7.80 -10.88
N ILE A 241 4.31 -8.04 -9.68
CA ILE A 241 4.29 -7.10 -8.56
C ILE A 241 5.73 -6.84 -8.18
N GLU A 242 6.20 -5.64 -8.45
CA GLU A 242 7.52 -5.17 -8.12
C GLU A 242 7.47 -4.31 -6.86
N PHE A 243 8.35 -4.62 -5.91
CA PHE A 243 8.46 -3.89 -4.67
C PHE A 243 9.70 -2.99 -4.66
N SER A 244 9.55 -1.78 -4.13
CA SER A 244 10.65 -0.88 -3.81
C SER A 244 10.40 -0.13 -2.50
N GLU A 245 11.46 0.36 -1.86
CA GLU A 245 11.38 1.17 -0.64
C GLU A 245 11.98 2.56 -0.91
N TYR A 246 11.15 3.61 -0.85
CA TYR A 246 11.57 5.00 -1.02
C TYR A 246 11.16 5.83 0.19
N ASN A 247 12.09 6.61 0.77
CA ASN A 247 11.84 7.41 1.98
C ASN A 247 11.16 6.62 3.12
N HIS A 248 11.53 5.34 3.28
CA HIS A 248 10.94 4.42 4.26
C HIS A 248 9.46 4.01 4.02
N HIS A 249 8.89 4.34 2.87
CA HIS A 249 7.59 3.89 2.45
C HIS A 249 7.73 2.75 1.44
N LEU A 250 6.82 1.78 1.52
CA LEU A 250 6.67 0.71 0.53
C LEU A 250 6.02 1.28 -0.73
N GLN A 251 6.68 1.11 -1.86
CA GLN A 251 6.13 1.36 -3.19
C GLN A 251 5.88 0.01 -3.86
N ILE A 252 4.71 -0.08 -4.50
CA ILE A 252 4.23 -1.27 -5.17
C ILE A 252 3.91 -0.87 -6.61
N ASP A 253 4.67 -1.42 -7.54
CA ASP A 253 4.44 -1.25 -8.97
C ASP A 253 3.89 -2.56 -9.53
N ILE A 254 2.75 -2.47 -10.21
CA ILE A 254 2.05 -3.64 -10.75
C ILE A 254 2.02 -3.48 -12.25
N ASN A 255 2.49 -4.49 -12.96
CA ASN A 255 2.54 -4.45 -14.41
C ASN A 255 1.90 -5.68 -15.06
N PHE A 256 1.46 -5.45 -16.29
CA PHE A 256 0.88 -6.44 -17.18
C PHE A 256 1.75 -6.56 -18.42
N THR A 257 2.19 -7.77 -18.72
CA THR A 257 3.09 -8.06 -19.83
C THR A 257 2.31 -8.61 -21.02
N TYR A 258 2.63 -8.12 -22.21
CA TYR A 258 2.09 -8.55 -23.49
C TYR A 258 3.25 -8.85 -24.44
N GLY A 259 3.69 -10.11 -24.49
CA GLY A 259 4.89 -10.49 -25.24
C GLY A 259 6.15 -9.90 -24.60
N GLU A 260 6.82 -8.96 -25.28
CA GLU A 260 8.01 -8.27 -24.79
C GLU A 260 7.71 -6.91 -24.16
N PHE A 261 6.45 -6.47 -24.16
CA PHE A 261 6.04 -5.16 -23.67
C PHE A 261 5.42 -5.26 -22.29
N GLU A 262 5.76 -4.32 -21.42
CA GLU A 262 5.25 -4.24 -20.05
C GLU A 262 4.53 -2.90 -19.85
N PHE A 263 3.33 -2.96 -19.29
CA PHE A 263 2.51 -1.78 -19.04
C PHE A 263 2.06 -1.74 -17.58
N PRO A 264 2.01 -0.55 -16.96
CA PRO A 264 1.51 -0.42 -15.59
C PRO A 264 0.02 -0.76 -15.55
N ALA A 265 -0.40 -1.37 -14.44
CA ALA A 265 -1.76 -1.76 -14.13
C ALA A 265 -2.61 -0.56 -13.70
N GLN A 266 -2.65 0.47 -14.54
CA GLN A 266 -3.54 1.63 -14.37
C GLN A 266 -4.95 1.27 -14.88
N PRO A 267 -6.00 2.06 -14.60
CA PRO A 267 -7.27 1.94 -15.31
C PRO A 267 -7.03 2.29 -16.78
N VAL A 268 -7.16 1.33 -17.71
CA VAL A 268 -6.78 1.55 -19.12
C VAL A 268 -7.94 1.28 -20.08
N ILE A 269 -7.89 2.13 -21.10
CA ILE A 269 -8.40 2.03 -22.47
C ILE A 269 -7.84 0.75 -23.13
N ASP A 270 -8.48 0.22 -24.17
CA ASP A 270 -8.16 -1.07 -24.81
C ASP A 270 -6.82 -1.14 -25.57
N ARG A 271 -6.01 -0.08 -25.57
CA ARG A 271 -4.80 0.06 -26.41
C ARG A 271 -3.67 0.80 -25.69
N SER A 272 -2.44 0.44 -25.99
CA SER A 272 -1.23 1.15 -25.53
C SER A 272 -0.16 1.18 -26.61
N LEU A 273 0.75 2.15 -26.53
CA LEU A 273 1.83 2.34 -27.51
C LEU A 273 3.13 1.75 -26.98
N ALA A 274 3.87 1.05 -27.83
CA ALA A 274 5.19 0.55 -27.52
C ALA A 274 6.15 0.66 -28.72
N THR A 275 7.45 0.53 -28.48
CA THR A 275 8.47 0.59 -29.54
C THR A 275 9.20 -0.74 -29.63
N LYS A 276 9.27 -1.31 -30.83
CA LYS A 276 10.02 -2.53 -31.14
C LYS A 276 11.02 -2.23 -32.25
N GLN A 277 12.32 -2.46 -32.01
CA GLN A 277 13.38 -2.23 -33.02
C GLN A 277 13.34 -0.81 -33.67
N ARG A 278 13.01 0.22 -32.88
CA ARG A 278 12.81 1.63 -33.32
C ARG A 278 11.58 1.88 -34.20
N GLN A 279 10.73 0.89 -34.41
CA GLN A 279 9.42 1.04 -35.01
C GLN A 279 8.36 1.12 -33.91
N LEU A 280 7.42 2.04 -34.06
CA LEU A 280 6.28 2.11 -33.15
C LEU A 280 5.29 0.99 -33.48
N CYS A 281 4.70 0.41 -32.44
CA CYS A 281 3.61 -0.53 -32.52
C CYS A 281 2.49 -0.15 -31.54
N ILE A 282 1.26 -0.51 -31.90
CA ILE A 282 0.09 -0.42 -31.03
C ILE A 282 -0.15 -1.81 -30.45
N ILE A 283 -0.19 -1.90 -29.13
CA ILE A 283 -0.52 -3.12 -28.40
C ILE A 283 -1.99 -3.08 -28.01
N LYS A 284 -2.77 -4.04 -28.50
CA LYS A 284 -4.14 -4.25 -28.05
C LYS A 284 -4.11 -4.97 -26.70
N ARG A 285 -4.73 -4.37 -25.68
CA ARG A 285 -4.74 -4.87 -24.29
C ARG A 285 -6.03 -5.62 -23.99
N ASP A 286 -5.93 -6.69 -23.21
CA ASP A 286 -7.09 -7.46 -22.76
C ASP A 286 -7.73 -6.79 -21.54
N VAL A 287 -8.66 -5.87 -21.82
CA VAL A 287 -9.35 -5.07 -20.79
C VAL A 287 -10.07 -5.96 -19.77
N GLN A 288 -10.63 -7.09 -20.21
CA GLN A 288 -11.38 -7.99 -19.34
C GLN A 288 -10.44 -8.72 -18.37
N ALA A 289 -9.36 -9.31 -18.87
CA ALA A 289 -8.38 -10.00 -18.04
C ALA A 289 -7.69 -9.04 -17.05
N GLU A 290 -7.35 -7.83 -17.49
CA GLU A 290 -6.78 -6.81 -16.62
C GLU A 290 -7.77 -6.33 -15.55
N SER A 291 -9.05 -6.14 -15.92
CA SER A 291 -10.09 -5.75 -14.95
C SER A 291 -10.27 -6.82 -13.87
N GLN A 292 -10.27 -8.10 -14.24
CA GLN A 292 -10.31 -9.20 -13.29
C GLN A 292 -9.08 -9.23 -12.38
N ALA A 293 -7.88 -9.04 -12.95
CA ALA A 293 -6.64 -8.97 -12.17
C ALA A 293 -6.64 -7.79 -11.19
N ARG A 294 -7.06 -6.59 -11.62
CA ARG A 294 -7.20 -5.40 -10.77
C ARG A 294 -8.20 -5.62 -9.65
N LYS A 295 -9.38 -6.17 -9.96
CA LYS A 295 -10.39 -6.51 -8.95
C LYS A 295 -9.83 -7.46 -7.90
N MET A 296 -9.06 -8.46 -8.32
CA MET A 296 -8.43 -9.39 -7.38
C MET A 296 -7.38 -8.70 -6.48
N LEU A 297 -6.59 -7.76 -7.01
CA LEU A 297 -5.66 -6.95 -6.22
C LEU A 297 -6.41 -6.11 -5.17
N GLU A 298 -7.52 -5.49 -5.57
CA GLU A 298 -8.39 -4.70 -4.69
C GLU A 298 -9.04 -5.54 -3.59
N GLU A 299 -9.61 -6.69 -3.93
CA GLU A 299 -10.18 -7.66 -2.97
C GLU A 299 -9.13 -8.20 -1.98
N ASN A 300 -7.85 -8.15 -2.37
CA ASN A 300 -6.72 -8.54 -1.53
C ASN A 300 -6.03 -7.32 -0.89
N GLY A 301 -6.71 -6.19 -0.75
CA GLY A 301 -6.26 -5.09 0.11
C GLY A 301 -5.25 -4.13 -0.54
N LEU A 302 -5.13 -4.13 -1.87
CA LEU A 302 -4.40 -3.07 -2.59
C LEU A 302 -5.36 -2.00 -3.09
N ILE A 303 -4.92 -0.75 -3.10
CA ILE A 303 -5.68 0.38 -3.64
C ILE A 303 -4.83 1.15 -4.63
N PHE A 304 -5.45 1.59 -5.73
CA PHE A 304 -4.82 2.48 -6.70
C PHE A 304 -5.26 3.92 -6.44
N ARG A 305 -4.32 4.79 -6.03
CA ARG A 305 -4.57 6.22 -5.79
C ARG A 305 -3.42 7.06 -6.32
N THR A 306 -3.76 8.22 -6.89
CA THR A 306 -2.77 9.21 -7.36
C THR A 306 -1.68 8.62 -8.27
N GLY A 307 -2.01 7.61 -9.08
CA GLY A 307 -1.08 7.00 -10.04
C GLY A 307 -0.27 5.80 -9.54
N HIS A 308 -0.42 5.38 -8.27
CA HIS A 308 0.37 4.30 -7.67
C HIS A 308 -0.50 3.30 -6.89
N TRP A 309 -0.01 2.07 -6.76
CA TRP A 309 -0.61 1.04 -5.92
C TRP A 309 -0.03 1.09 -4.51
N SER A 310 -0.89 0.92 -3.50
CA SER A 310 -0.47 0.83 -2.10
C SER A 310 -1.35 -0.13 -1.31
N ILE A 311 -0.85 -0.59 -0.18
CA ILE A 311 -1.63 -1.40 0.77
C ILE A 311 -2.68 -0.49 1.42
N ALA A 312 -3.93 -0.95 1.44
CA ALA A 312 -5.04 -0.22 2.04
C ALA A 312 -4.81 0.00 3.55
N ALA A 313 -5.27 1.15 4.07
CA ALA A 313 -4.90 1.62 5.41
C ALA A 313 -5.42 0.74 6.57
N ASP A 314 -6.44 -0.07 6.31
CA ASP A 314 -7.01 -1.08 7.20
C ASP A 314 -6.11 -2.32 7.37
N TYR A 315 -5.13 -2.50 6.48
CA TYR A 315 -4.16 -3.59 6.57
C TYR A 315 -2.88 -3.14 7.28
N ASN A 316 -2.36 -4.00 8.15
CA ASN A 316 -0.98 -3.90 8.58
C ASN A 316 -0.06 -4.36 7.43
N GLY A 317 0.89 -3.51 7.02
CA GLY A 317 1.76 -3.80 5.89
C GLY A 317 2.58 -5.10 6.02
N LEU A 318 3.05 -5.43 7.23
CA LEU A 318 3.80 -6.68 7.46
C LEU A 318 2.88 -7.91 7.41
N ASP A 319 1.67 -7.81 7.96
CA ASP A 319 0.67 -8.89 7.86
C ASP A 319 0.24 -9.11 6.41
N TRP A 320 0.07 -8.04 5.64
CA TRP A 320 -0.26 -8.13 4.23
C TRP A 320 0.85 -8.85 3.44
N MET A 321 2.11 -8.48 3.66
CA MET A 321 3.27 -9.14 3.03
C MET A 321 3.35 -10.63 3.41
N ARG A 322 2.98 -11.00 4.64
CA ARG A 322 3.03 -12.39 5.11
C ARG A 322 1.85 -13.24 4.64
N LEU A 323 0.63 -12.70 4.72
CA LEU A 323 -0.61 -13.47 4.59
C LEU A 323 -1.26 -13.33 3.22
N THR A 324 -1.15 -12.16 2.61
CA THR A 324 -1.87 -11.82 1.38
C THR A 324 -1.00 -11.98 0.15
N LEU A 325 0.27 -11.55 0.20
CA LEU A 325 1.20 -11.67 -0.92
C LEU A 325 1.32 -13.12 -1.46
N PRO A 326 1.41 -14.18 -0.64
CA PRO A 326 1.43 -15.56 -1.15
C PRO A 326 0.15 -15.97 -1.89
N LYS A 327 -1.00 -15.32 -1.62
CA LYS A 327 -2.25 -15.58 -2.35
C LYS A 327 -2.17 -15.01 -3.77
N LEU A 328 -1.59 -13.82 -3.92
CA LEU A 328 -1.36 -13.20 -5.23
C LEU A 328 -0.33 -13.99 -6.04
N GLU A 329 0.71 -14.49 -5.39
CA GLU A 329 1.71 -15.36 -6.02
C GLU A 329 1.07 -16.63 -6.60
N ARG A 330 0.17 -17.30 -5.84
CA ARG A 330 -0.63 -18.44 -6.33
C ARG A 330 -1.63 -18.07 -7.42
N ALA A 331 -2.07 -16.82 -7.48
CA ALA A 331 -2.97 -16.31 -8.51
C ALA A 331 -2.25 -15.96 -9.84
N GLY A 332 -0.95 -16.25 -9.93
CA GLY A 332 -0.15 -16.05 -11.14
C GLY A 332 0.54 -14.69 -11.22
N PHE A 333 0.63 -13.95 -10.12
CA PHE A 333 1.49 -12.76 -10.06
C PHE A 333 2.93 -13.17 -9.73
N THR A 334 3.88 -12.74 -10.56
CA THR A 334 5.30 -12.93 -10.29
C THR A 334 5.78 -11.83 -9.35
N ILE A 335 6.46 -12.21 -8.26
CA ILE A 335 6.95 -11.26 -7.26
C ILE A 335 8.40 -10.88 -7.58
N ILE A 336 8.67 -9.58 -7.65
CA ILE A 336 9.98 -9.03 -8.01
C ILE A 336 10.48 -8.13 -6.88
N ASN A 337 11.77 -8.27 -6.53
CA ASN A 337 12.50 -7.46 -5.56
C ASN A 337 11.99 -7.52 -4.09
N GLU A 338 11.13 -8.47 -3.72
CA GLU A 338 10.72 -8.67 -2.31
C GLU A 338 11.94 -8.88 -1.38
N ASP A 339 12.96 -9.59 -1.86
CA ASP A 339 14.18 -9.89 -1.12
C ASP A 339 15.07 -8.65 -0.87
N LYS A 340 14.93 -7.61 -1.70
CA LYS A 340 15.65 -6.35 -1.57
C LYS A 340 15.03 -5.39 -0.55
N LEU A 341 13.81 -5.68 -0.11
CA LEU A 341 13.14 -4.93 0.95
C LEU A 341 13.90 -5.05 2.26
N LYS A 342 13.78 -4.02 3.10
CA LYS A 342 14.31 -4.02 4.47
C LYS A 342 13.17 -3.97 5.45
N ARG A 343 12.49 -2.82 5.53
CA ARG A 343 11.43 -2.59 6.53
C ARG A 343 10.21 -3.47 6.32
N TYR A 344 9.89 -3.80 5.07
CA TYR A 344 8.71 -4.60 4.74
C TYR A 344 9.03 -6.06 4.40
N ARG A 345 10.30 -6.45 4.47
CA ARG A 345 10.71 -7.85 4.25
C ARG A 345 10.29 -8.68 5.44
N VAL A 346 9.39 -9.65 5.19
CA VAL A 346 8.92 -10.61 6.20
C VAL A 346 9.36 -12.01 5.83
N HIS A 347 10.16 -12.64 6.68
CA HIS A 347 10.53 -14.03 6.50
C HIS A 347 9.34 -14.93 6.84
N ARG A 348 8.95 -15.77 5.88
CA ARG A 348 7.80 -16.69 6.00
C ARG A 348 8.18 -18.03 6.65
N GLN A 349 9.48 -18.33 6.74
CA GLN A 349 9.99 -19.53 7.41
C GLN A 349 9.95 -19.34 8.93
N LEU A 350 9.82 -20.44 9.68
CA LEU A 350 9.91 -20.38 11.13
C LEU A 350 11.37 -20.08 11.53
N PRO A 351 11.60 -19.10 12.43
CA PRO A 351 12.93 -18.78 12.90
C PRO A 351 13.48 -19.96 13.69
N LYS A 352 14.80 -20.13 13.62
CA LYS A 352 15.49 -21.21 14.29
C LYS A 352 16.18 -20.71 15.55
N LEU A 353 16.07 -21.50 16.60
CA LEU A 353 16.64 -21.17 17.89
C LEU A 353 18.09 -21.61 18.00
N GLN A 354 18.99 -20.69 18.35
CA GLN A 354 20.36 -20.99 18.76
C GLN A 354 20.60 -20.60 20.22
N ILE A 355 21.20 -21.52 20.96
CA ILE A 355 21.61 -21.32 22.35
C ILE A 355 23.11 -21.55 22.48
N LYS A 356 23.81 -20.63 23.14
CA LYS A 356 25.21 -20.77 23.53
C LYS A 356 25.31 -20.70 25.04
N VAL A 357 26.02 -21.65 25.65
CA VAL A 357 26.19 -21.79 27.09
C VAL A 357 27.68 -21.73 27.41
N LYS A 358 28.03 -20.84 28.33
CA LYS A 358 29.39 -20.68 28.86
C LYS A 358 29.35 -20.76 30.37
N SER A 359 30.24 -21.54 30.96
CA SER A 359 30.31 -21.71 32.40
C SER A 359 31.03 -20.55 33.07
N GLY A 360 30.38 -19.98 34.09
CA GLY A 360 30.96 -19.08 35.08
C GLY A 360 31.41 -19.86 36.32
N ALA A 361 31.70 -19.13 37.41
CA ALA A 361 32.11 -19.74 38.67
C ALA A 361 30.93 -20.48 39.36
N ASP A 362 29.80 -19.81 39.52
CA ASP A 362 28.61 -20.34 40.23
C ASP A 362 27.33 -20.30 39.37
N TRP A 363 27.45 -20.01 38.07
CA TRP A 363 26.33 -19.88 37.14
C TRP A 363 26.75 -20.27 35.71
N LEU A 364 25.75 -20.48 34.86
CA LEU A 364 25.90 -20.59 33.41
C LEU A 364 25.50 -19.27 32.76
N ASP A 365 26.42 -18.66 32.01
CA ASP A 365 26.10 -17.53 31.13
C ASP A 365 25.47 -18.11 29.84
N ILE A 366 24.20 -17.76 29.59
CA ILE A 366 23.42 -18.24 28.45
C ILE A 366 23.18 -17.09 27.48
N THR A 367 23.54 -17.32 26.22
CA THR A 367 23.19 -16.46 25.09
C THR A 367 22.16 -17.18 24.23
N TYR A 368 21.01 -16.53 24.05
CA TYR A 368 19.90 -17.05 23.26
C TYR A 368 19.64 -16.11 22.08
N SER A 369 19.50 -16.66 20.87
CA SER A 369 19.19 -15.89 19.66
C SER A 369 18.24 -16.64 18.73
N LEU A 370 17.30 -15.91 18.11
CA LEU A 370 16.61 -16.42 16.92
C LEU A 370 17.44 -16.10 15.70
N THR A 371 17.50 -17.05 14.79
CA THR A 371 18.24 -16.95 13.54
C THR A 371 17.34 -17.20 12.35
N MET A 372 17.62 -16.48 11.27
CA MET A 372 16.98 -16.63 9.98
C MET A 372 18.05 -16.54 8.89
N GLY A 373 18.55 -17.68 8.45
CA GLY A 373 19.72 -17.73 7.57
C GLY A 373 20.98 -17.21 8.28
N ARG A 374 21.52 -16.07 7.82
CA ARG A 374 22.70 -15.43 8.44
C ARG A 374 22.35 -14.35 9.45
N GLU A 375 21.09 -13.92 9.45
CA GLU A 375 20.61 -12.85 10.31
C GLU A 375 20.18 -13.42 11.66
N SER A 376 20.35 -12.62 12.71
CA SER A 376 19.98 -13.04 14.05
C SER A 376 19.41 -11.88 14.86
N VAL A 377 18.73 -12.23 15.93
CA VAL A 377 18.29 -11.26 16.95
C VAL A 377 18.44 -11.89 18.32
N LEU A 378 19.05 -11.14 19.25
CA LEU A 378 19.29 -11.58 20.62
C LEU A 378 17.99 -11.59 21.43
N ALA A 379 17.83 -12.61 22.28
CA ALA A 379 16.65 -12.81 23.11
C ALA A 379 16.20 -11.58 23.92
N PRO A 380 17.09 -10.74 24.45
CA PRO A 380 16.61 -9.68 25.34
C PRO A 380 15.98 -8.51 24.59
N ASN A 381 16.28 -8.39 23.30
CA ASN A 381 15.51 -7.53 22.38
C ASN A 381 14.20 -8.21 21.95
N LEU A 382 14.20 -9.54 21.77
CA LEU A 382 13.00 -10.34 21.48
C LEU A 382 11.96 -10.24 22.61
N LEU A 383 12.36 -10.53 23.86
CA LEU A 383 11.48 -10.52 25.02
C LEU A 383 10.81 -9.17 25.20
N LYS A 384 11.58 -8.07 25.13
CA LYS A 384 11.02 -6.71 25.16
C LYS A 384 10.02 -6.45 24.04
N GLN A 385 10.24 -6.99 22.84
CA GLN A 385 9.31 -6.80 21.71
C GLN A 385 8.05 -7.69 21.85
N ILE A 386 8.20 -8.91 22.35
CA ILE A 386 7.12 -9.88 22.57
C ILE A 386 6.22 -9.43 23.73
N GLU A 387 6.79 -8.98 24.85
CA GLU A 387 6.05 -8.44 26.01
C GLU A 387 5.16 -7.25 25.64
N ASN A 388 5.60 -6.44 24.66
CA ASN A 388 4.84 -5.31 24.13
C ASN A 388 3.72 -5.74 23.15
N GLY A 389 3.39 -7.03 23.07
CA GLY A 389 2.32 -7.56 22.21
C GLY A 389 2.63 -7.52 20.72
N LYS A 390 3.88 -7.31 20.31
CA LYS A 390 4.25 -7.29 18.88
C LYS A 390 4.36 -8.71 18.35
N SER A 391 3.61 -8.99 17.28
CA SER A 391 3.68 -10.28 16.56
C SER A 391 4.87 -10.38 15.60
N TYR A 392 5.60 -9.28 15.40
CA TYR A 392 6.78 -9.21 14.53
C TYR A 392 7.99 -8.73 15.32
N VAL A 393 9.12 -9.38 15.07
CA VAL A 393 10.41 -8.98 15.63
C VAL A 393 11.33 -8.60 14.49
N LYS A 394 11.96 -7.44 14.64
CA LYS A 394 12.94 -6.90 13.69
C LYS A 394 14.32 -7.51 13.91
N LEU A 395 14.93 -8.00 12.82
CA LEU A 395 16.30 -8.51 12.76
C LEU A 395 17.32 -7.37 12.53
N ASP A 396 18.62 -7.68 12.66
CA ASP A 396 19.70 -6.71 12.56
C ASP A 396 19.80 -6.05 11.15
N ASP A 397 19.51 -6.80 10.07
CA ASP A 397 19.44 -6.27 8.69
C ASP A 397 18.22 -5.37 8.41
N GLY A 398 17.27 -5.33 9.36
CA GLY A 398 16.04 -4.57 9.29
C GLY A 398 14.81 -5.34 8.82
N SER A 399 14.96 -6.59 8.40
CA SER A 399 13.87 -7.50 8.06
C SER A 399 13.11 -7.98 9.30
N HIS A 400 11.97 -8.65 9.09
CA HIS A 400 11.08 -9.06 10.17
C HIS A 400 10.82 -10.56 10.14
N ILE A 401 10.70 -11.15 11.33
CA ILE A 401 10.19 -12.51 11.53
C ILE A 401 8.84 -12.44 12.24
N PHE A 402 7.92 -13.30 11.83
CA PHE A 402 6.65 -13.47 12.56
C PHE A 402 6.87 -14.43 13.72
N VAL A 403 6.46 -14.03 14.91
CA VAL A 403 6.58 -14.83 16.13
C VAL A 403 5.22 -15.43 16.44
N THR A 404 5.09 -16.73 16.21
CA THR A 404 3.91 -17.51 16.56
C THR A 404 3.74 -17.61 18.07
N ASP A 405 2.53 -17.90 18.54
CA ASP A 405 2.29 -18.08 19.97
C ASP A 405 3.04 -19.27 20.55
N GLU A 406 3.31 -20.30 19.74
CA GLU A 406 4.18 -21.43 20.12
C GLU A 406 5.60 -20.96 20.44
N ILE A 407 6.20 -20.11 19.58
CA ILE A 407 7.51 -19.53 19.85
C ILE A 407 7.45 -18.65 21.10
N LYS A 408 6.41 -17.81 21.26
CA LYS A 408 6.25 -16.99 22.48
C LYS A 408 6.20 -17.85 23.74
N GLN A 409 5.48 -18.98 23.71
CA GLN A 409 5.39 -19.91 24.84
C GLN A 409 6.74 -20.55 25.16
N GLN A 410 7.49 -21.00 24.13
CA GLN A 410 8.84 -21.54 24.30
C GLN A 410 9.78 -20.52 24.94
N PHE A 411 9.72 -19.26 24.51
CA PHE A 411 10.51 -18.18 25.10
C PHE A 411 10.14 -17.88 26.54
N ASN A 412 8.84 -17.78 26.83
CA ASN A 412 8.34 -17.47 28.17
C ASN A 412 8.69 -18.57 29.18
N ALA A 413 8.68 -19.84 28.76
CA ALA A 413 9.08 -20.96 29.61
C ALA A 413 10.54 -20.81 30.09
N ILE A 414 11.42 -20.34 29.21
CA ILE A 414 12.85 -20.20 29.50
C ILE A 414 13.13 -18.92 30.28
N SER A 415 12.47 -17.81 29.91
CA SER A 415 12.72 -16.51 30.53
C SER A 415 12.42 -16.48 32.03
N GLN A 416 11.52 -17.34 32.52
CA GLN A 416 11.21 -17.47 33.95
C GLN A 416 12.41 -17.89 34.80
N TYR A 417 13.39 -18.56 34.22
CA TYR A 417 14.56 -19.10 34.93
C TYR A 417 15.84 -18.29 34.69
N LEU A 418 15.76 -17.25 33.86
CA LEU A 418 16.91 -16.46 33.45
C LEU A 418 16.98 -15.15 34.25
N GLU A 419 18.11 -14.96 34.95
CA GLU A 419 18.41 -13.68 35.58
C GLU A 419 19.10 -12.74 34.57
N LEU A 420 18.50 -11.58 34.32
CA LEU A 420 19.06 -10.56 33.45
C LEU A 420 20.26 -9.91 34.12
N LYS A 421 21.46 -10.11 33.55
CA LYS A 421 22.71 -9.67 34.16
C LYS A 421 22.86 -8.15 34.18
N ASN A 422 22.37 -7.42 33.15
CA ASN A 422 22.52 -5.96 33.00
C ASN A 422 21.66 -5.31 31.88
N GLY A 423 20.53 -5.89 31.48
CA GLY A 423 19.68 -5.33 30.40
C GLY A 423 20.27 -5.32 28.97
N GLN A 424 21.54 -5.73 28.80
CA GLN A 424 22.25 -5.92 27.52
C GLN A 424 22.15 -7.33 26.94
N GLY A 425 21.52 -8.23 27.68
CA GLY A 425 21.05 -9.50 27.17
C GLY A 425 21.95 -10.71 27.34
N GLU A 426 22.94 -10.61 28.20
CA GLU A 426 23.50 -11.79 28.88
C GLU A 426 22.54 -12.24 29.98
N MET A 427 22.18 -13.52 29.96
CA MET A 427 21.27 -14.13 30.91
C MET A 427 22.02 -15.17 31.73
N ARG A 428 21.76 -15.21 33.03
CA ARG A 428 22.37 -16.19 33.94
C ARG A 428 21.36 -17.25 34.33
N LEU A 429 21.82 -18.50 34.32
CA LEU A 429 21.10 -19.64 34.85
C LEU A 429 21.90 -20.22 36.00
N PRO A 430 21.30 -20.47 37.18
CA PRO A 430 21.95 -21.24 38.24
C PRO A 430 22.46 -22.58 37.71
N MET A 431 23.56 -23.10 38.26
CA MET A 431 24.14 -24.38 37.83
C MET A 431 23.13 -25.54 37.84
N ALA A 432 22.21 -25.55 38.82
CA ALA A 432 21.12 -26.52 38.91
C ALA A 432 20.14 -26.47 37.73
N GLY A 433 20.02 -25.33 37.06
CA GLY A 433 19.16 -25.16 35.88
C GLY A 433 19.70 -25.83 34.62
N ILE A 434 20.92 -26.39 34.63
CA ILE A 434 21.51 -27.06 33.46
C ILE A 434 20.61 -28.15 32.86
N THR A 435 19.75 -28.75 33.69
CA THR A 435 18.75 -29.75 33.30
C THR A 435 17.73 -29.21 32.31
N MET A 436 17.41 -27.92 32.35
CA MET A 436 16.49 -27.26 31.41
C MET A 436 17.05 -27.23 30.00
N LEU A 437 18.38 -27.23 29.82
CA LEU A 437 18.98 -27.28 28.49
C LEU A 437 18.56 -28.55 27.74
N LYS A 438 18.27 -29.64 28.45
CA LYS A 438 17.75 -30.89 27.88
C LYS A 438 16.35 -30.72 27.28
N GLU A 439 15.49 -29.94 27.92
CA GLU A 439 14.13 -29.67 27.42
C GLU A 439 14.17 -28.77 26.19
N LEU A 440 15.21 -27.95 26.06
CA LEU A 440 15.37 -27.00 24.96
C LEU A 440 16.07 -27.57 23.74
N GLU A 441 16.94 -28.56 23.94
CA GLU A 441 17.71 -29.21 22.88
C GLU A 441 16.85 -29.62 21.65
N PRO A 442 15.66 -30.26 21.81
CA PRO A 442 14.81 -30.63 20.67
C PRO A 442 14.25 -29.45 19.89
N HIS A 443 14.14 -28.28 20.54
CA HIS A 443 13.57 -27.06 19.97
C HIS A 443 14.65 -26.10 19.45
N THR A 444 15.93 -26.50 19.52
CA THR A 444 17.07 -25.70 19.06
C THR A 444 17.64 -26.26 17.76
N GLU A 445 18.05 -25.38 16.83
CA GLU A 445 18.87 -25.79 15.69
C GLU A 445 20.31 -26.04 16.10
N SER A 446 20.83 -25.25 17.04
CA SER A 446 22.18 -25.44 17.56
C SER A 446 22.25 -25.10 19.04
N LEU A 447 22.70 -26.09 19.83
CA LEU A 447 23.07 -25.94 21.22
C LEU A 447 24.60 -26.03 21.32
N ARG A 448 25.26 -24.90 21.61
CA ARG A 448 26.71 -24.85 21.80
C ARG A 448 27.01 -24.71 23.28
N ILE A 449 27.58 -25.76 23.87
CA ILE A 449 27.93 -25.80 25.28
C ILE A 449 29.46 -25.89 25.37
N ASP A 450 30.06 -25.15 26.30
CA ASP A 450 31.47 -25.34 26.58
C ASP A 450 31.76 -26.70 27.22
N LYS A 451 33.05 -27.03 27.35
CA LYS A 451 33.48 -28.33 27.84
C LYS A 451 32.93 -28.63 29.25
N TYR A 452 32.98 -27.66 30.15
CA TYR A 452 32.62 -27.87 31.55
C TYR A 452 31.12 -28.08 31.74
N ALA A 453 30.28 -27.23 31.13
CA ALA A 453 28.85 -27.43 31.14
C ALA A 453 28.45 -28.72 30.40
N GLY A 454 29.17 -29.10 29.33
CA GLY A 454 28.96 -30.39 28.66
C GLY A 454 29.20 -31.57 29.59
N GLU A 455 30.32 -31.59 30.31
CA GLU A 455 30.63 -32.63 31.30
C GLU A 455 29.59 -32.70 32.42
N LEU A 456 29.11 -31.56 32.92
CA LEU A 456 28.08 -31.51 33.94
C LEU A 456 26.73 -32.03 33.44
N LEU A 457 26.34 -31.68 32.21
CA LEU A 457 25.12 -32.19 31.58
C LEU A 457 25.18 -33.71 31.38
N GLU A 458 26.35 -34.25 31.00
CA GLU A 458 26.55 -35.70 30.87
C GLU A 458 26.50 -36.41 32.22
N LYS A 459 27.13 -35.85 33.26
CA LYS A 459 27.00 -36.38 34.64
C LYS A 459 25.54 -36.45 35.07
N TYR A 460 24.75 -35.44 34.71
CA TYR A 460 23.31 -35.45 34.97
C TYR A 460 22.57 -36.50 34.13
N ARG A 461 22.89 -36.64 32.84
CA ARG A 461 22.28 -37.67 31.95
C ARG A 461 22.55 -39.09 32.43
N GLN A 462 23.72 -39.32 33.02
CA GLN A 462 24.15 -40.63 33.53
C GLN A 462 23.76 -40.87 35.00
N PHE A 463 23.05 -39.93 35.62
CA PHE A 463 22.61 -40.08 37.01
C PHE A 463 21.49 -41.12 37.12
N GLU A 464 21.81 -42.27 37.73
CA GLU A 464 20.83 -43.31 38.08
C GLU A 464 20.52 -43.31 39.58
N SER A 465 21.55 -43.16 40.43
CA SER A 465 21.41 -43.15 41.88
C SER A 465 22.56 -42.40 42.55
N ILE A 466 22.30 -41.88 43.75
CA ILE A 466 23.32 -41.31 44.63
C ILE A 466 24.29 -42.43 45.02
N GLN A 467 25.59 -42.19 44.84
CA GLN A 467 26.61 -43.17 45.18
C GLN A 467 26.96 -43.05 46.67
N PRO A 468 27.07 -44.18 47.40
CA PRO A 468 27.44 -44.14 48.81
C PRO A 468 28.89 -43.68 48.96
N VAL A 469 29.16 -42.82 49.95
CA VAL A 469 30.51 -42.36 50.26
C VAL A 469 30.98 -42.91 51.59
N SER A 470 32.25 -43.29 51.67
CA SER A 470 32.81 -43.74 52.94
C SER A 470 32.81 -42.60 53.97
N PRO A 471 32.53 -42.88 55.26
CA PRO A 471 32.73 -41.91 56.33
C PRO A 471 34.14 -41.31 56.29
N PRO A 472 34.31 -40.03 56.61
CA PRO A 472 35.63 -39.39 56.58
C PRO A 472 36.56 -39.95 57.66
N GLU A 473 37.85 -40.08 57.31
CA GLU A 473 38.86 -40.53 58.27
C GLU A 473 39.01 -39.51 59.41
N GLY A 474 39.05 -40.00 60.65
CA GLY A 474 39.15 -39.17 61.86
C GLY A 474 37.82 -38.62 62.37
N LEU A 475 36.68 -39.11 61.85
CA LEU A 475 35.37 -38.85 62.46
C LEU A 475 35.24 -39.62 63.79
N ASN A 476 35.08 -38.88 64.89
CA ASN A 476 34.90 -39.42 66.23
C ASN A 476 33.41 -39.73 66.50
N GLY A 477 32.91 -40.80 65.89
CA GLY A 477 31.54 -41.28 66.04
C GLY A 477 31.12 -42.20 64.89
N GLN A 478 29.95 -42.81 65.01
CA GLN A 478 29.34 -43.61 63.93
C GLN A 478 28.07 -42.92 63.43
N LEU A 479 27.97 -42.73 62.12
CA LEU A 479 26.76 -42.23 61.48
C LEU A 479 25.70 -43.34 61.49
N ARG A 480 24.46 -42.98 61.83
CA ARG A 480 23.31 -43.86 61.60
C ARG A 480 23.04 -43.95 60.09
N GLU A 481 22.35 -45.00 59.65
CA GLU A 481 22.09 -45.24 58.21
C GLU A 481 21.46 -44.04 57.49
N TYR A 482 20.50 -43.36 58.12
CA TYR A 482 19.88 -42.16 57.54
C TYR A 482 20.83 -40.95 57.52
N GLN A 483 21.78 -40.85 58.46
CA GLN A 483 22.80 -39.80 58.49
C GLN A 483 23.88 -40.05 57.44
N GLN A 484 24.22 -41.32 57.22
CA GLN A 484 25.08 -41.75 56.12
C GLN A 484 24.43 -41.39 54.78
N SER A 485 23.14 -41.68 54.61
CA SER A 485 22.38 -41.29 53.42
C SER A 485 22.38 -39.77 53.20
N GLY A 486 22.28 -38.98 54.29
CA GLY A 486 22.41 -37.53 54.24
C GLY A 486 23.81 -37.07 53.79
N LEU A 487 24.87 -37.73 54.28
CA LEU A 487 26.25 -37.46 53.82
C LEU A 487 26.44 -37.81 52.33
N ASP A 488 25.91 -38.95 51.89
CA ASP A 488 25.94 -39.38 50.48
C ASP A 488 25.29 -38.33 49.58
N TRP A 489 24.11 -37.83 49.99
CA TRP A 489 23.39 -36.78 49.26
C TRP A 489 24.16 -35.45 49.24
N LEU A 490 24.71 -35.02 50.37
CA LEU A 490 25.48 -33.78 50.45
C LEU A 490 26.75 -33.82 49.61
N HIS A 491 27.46 -34.96 49.59
CA HIS A 491 28.65 -35.15 48.77
C HIS A 491 28.29 -35.17 47.28
N PHE A 492 27.20 -35.84 46.91
CA PHE A 492 26.64 -35.80 45.56
C PHE A 492 26.30 -34.38 45.09
N LEU A 493 25.68 -33.55 45.94
CA LEU A 493 25.42 -32.14 45.59
C LEU A 493 26.71 -31.37 45.30
N LYS A 494 27.77 -31.60 46.08
CA LYS A 494 29.09 -31.01 45.84
C LYS A 494 29.67 -31.45 44.50
N ASP A 495 29.54 -32.72 44.13
CA ASP A 495 30.07 -33.24 42.85
C ASP A 495 29.34 -32.66 41.62
N LEU A 496 28.11 -32.19 41.80
CA LEU A 496 27.33 -31.44 40.81
C LEU A 496 27.45 -29.92 40.94
N HIS A 497 28.19 -29.41 41.93
CA HIS A 497 28.26 -27.98 42.27
C HIS A 497 26.89 -27.36 42.55
N PHE A 498 25.98 -28.12 43.16
CA PHE A 498 24.65 -27.67 43.53
C PHE A 498 24.60 -27.25 45.01
N GLY A 499 23.78 -26.24 45.29
CA GLY A 499 23.30 -25.99 46.64
C GLY A 499 22.16 -26.95 46.99
N GLY A 500 21.92 -27.14 48.28
CA GLY A 500 20.80 -27.96 48.76
C GLY A 500 20.26 -27.46 50.09
N ILE A 501 19.02 -27.83 50.37
CA ILE A 501 18.37 -27.57 51.66
C ILE A 501 18.23 -28.91 52.38
N LEU A 502 19.06 -29.14 53.39
CA LEU A 502 18.94 -30.31 54.26
C LEU A 502 17.83 -30.08 55.28
N ALA A 503 16.62 -30.53 54.95
CA ALA A 503 15.39 -30.26 55.69
C ALA A 503 14.95 -31.42 56.61
N ASP A 504 15.88 -32.21 57.14
CA ASP A 504 15.58 -33.27 58.11
C ASP A 504 14.87 -32.73 59.36
N ASP A 505 14.07 -33.57 60.02
CA ASP A 505 13.42 -33.23 61.29
C ASP A 505 14.42 -32.81 62.39
N MET A 506 13.92 -32.06 63.36
CA MET A 506 14.70 -31.63 64.52
C MET A 506 15.17 -32.84 65.33
N GLY A 507 16.45 -32.86 65.72
CA GLY A 507 17.04 -33.95 66.50
C GLY A 507 17.62 -35.11 65.68
N LEU A 508 17.46 -35.14 64.35
CA LEU A 508 18.05 -36.19 63.51
C LEU A 508 19.57 -36.05 63.32
N GLY A 509 20.18 -34.95 63.77
CA GLY A 509 21.65 -34.78 63.72
C GLY A 509 22.15 -34.19 62.40
N LYS A 510 21.49 -33.14 61.90
CA LYS A 510 21.98 -32.36 60.75
C LYS A 510 23.40 -31.81 60.98
N THR A 511 23.74 -31.47 62.23
CA THR A 511 25.07 -30.96 62.59
C THR A 511 26.16 -31.99 62.33
N ILE A 512 26.00 -33.23 62.80
CA ILE A 512 27.00 -34.29 62.56
C ILE A 512 27.10 -34.65 61.06
N GLN A 513 26.00 -34.60 60.31
CA GLN A 513 26.05 -34.77 58.84
C GLN A 513 26.90 -33.67 58.17
N MET A 514 26.69 -32.40 58.54
CA MET A 514 27.47 -31.28 58.00
C MET A 514 28.95 -31.31 58.43
N ILE A 515 29.24 -31.66 59.68
CA ILE A 515 30.62 -31.83 60.15
C ILE A 515 31.31 -32.96 59.38
N SER A 516 30.61 -34.07 59.15
CA SER A 516 31.12 -35.20 58.37
C SER A 516 31.43 -34.77 56.93
N LEU A 517 30.55 -33.98 56.30
CA LEU A 517 30.81 -33.43 54.97
C LEU A 517 32.08 -32.55 54.97
N LEU A 518 32.21 -31.59 55.89
CA LEU A 518 33.37 -30.69 55.95
C LEU A 518 34.67 -31.46 56.16
N LEU A 519 34.64 -32.49 57.01
CA LEU A 519 35.78 -33.36 57.23
C LEU A 519 36.13 -34.15 55.98
N LYS A 520 35.14 -34.72 55.30
CA LYS A 520 35.33 -35.44 54.03
C LYS A 520 35.99 -34.54 52.98
N LEU A 521 35.47 -33.33 52.78
CA LEU A 521 36.01 -32.35 51.84
C LEU A 521 37.45 -31.94 52.19
N LYS A 522 37.79 -31.86 53.48
CA LYS A 522 39.18 -31.63 53.91
C LYS A 522 40.07 -32.83 53.55
N ASN A 523 39.64 -34.05 53.84
CA ASN A 523 40.41 -35.27 53.55
C ASN A 523 40.65 -35.46 52.04
N GLU A 524 39.69 -35.05 51.21
CA GLU A 524 39.79 -35.05 49.75
C GLU A 524 40.62 -33.88 49.18
N GLY A 525 41.12 -32.97 50.03
CA GLY A 525 41.86 -31.79 49.60
C GLY A 525 41.02 -30.71 48.93
N TRP A 526 39.69 -30.82 48.96
CA TRP A 526 38.77 -29.88 48.32
C TRP A 526 38.62 -28.58 49.12
N LEU A 527 38.85 -28.64 50.43
CA LEU A 527 38.73 -27.50 51.34
C LEU A 527 39.97 -26.57 51.31
N GLU A 528 40.24 -25.95 50.15
CA GLU A 528 41.39 -25.02 49.98
C GLU A 528 41.18 -23.66 50.66
N LYS A 529 39.91 -23.28 50.91
CA LYS A 529 39.50 -22.03 51.56
C LYS A 529 38.69 -22.33 52.83
N PRO A 530 38.60 -21.39 53.79
CA PRO A 530 37.80 -21.59 55.00
C PRO A 530 36.32 -21.79 54.66
N ALA A 531 35.70 -22.79 55.27
CA ALA A 531 34.24 -22.93 55.27
C ALA A 531 33.63 -21.96 56.30
N LEU A 532 32.50 -21.35 55.94
CA LEU A 532 31.73 -20.46 56.82
C LEU A 532 30.42 -21.14 57.23
N ILE A 533 30.18 -21.21 58.53
CA ILE A 533 28.93 -21.70 59.11
C ILE A 533 28.25 -20.50 59.78
N VAL A 534 27.03 -20.17 59.32
CA VAL A 534 26.23 -19.08 59.89
C VAL A 534 25.08 -19.68 60.68
N VAL A 535 25.03 -19.38 61.99
CA VAL A 535 24.05 -19.94 62.92
C VAL A 535 23.49 -18.86 63.84
N PRO A 536 22.28 -19.06 64.40
CA PRO A 536 21.80 -18.26 65.52
C PRO A 536 22.84 -18.16 66.65
N LEU A 537 22.87 -17.02 67.32
CA LEU A 537 23.88 -16.71 68.35
C LEU A 537 23.96 -17.79 69.44
N THR A 538 22.81 -18.34 69.83
CA THR A 538 22.68 -19.37 70.85
C THR A 538 23.31 -20.71 70.48
N LEU A 539 23.58 -20.94 69.20
CA LEU A 539 24.13 -22.21 68.68
C LEU A 539 25.63 -22.15 68.39
N VAL A 540 26.27 -20.98 68.45
CA VAL A 540 27.69 -20.81 68.12
C VAL A 540 28.58 -21.75 68.95
N PHE A 541 28.40 -21.76 70.28
CA PHE A 541 29.17 -22.61 71.18
C PHE A 541 28.86 -24.10 70.98
N ASN A 542 27.59 -24.45 70.74
CA ASN A 542 27.20 -25.83 70.46
C ASN A 542 27.89 -26.37 69.20
N TRP A 543 28.00 -25.57 68.13
CA TRP A 543 28.73 -25.98 66.93
C TRP A 543 30.23 -26.15 67.18
N GLU A 544 30.85 -25.30 67.99
CA GLU A 544 32.25 -25.42 68.39
C GLU A 544 32.49 -26.73 69.17
N ASP A 545 31.66 -27.02 70.17
CA ASP A 545 31.72 -28.23 70.97
C ASP A 545 31.49 -29.49 70.11
N GLU A 546 30.51 -29.47 69.20
CA GLU A 546 30.24 -30.58 68.30
C GLU A 546 31.38 -30.82 67.31
N ILE A 547 31.99 -29.78 66.75
CA ILE A 547 33.16 -29.93 65.87
C ILE A 547 34.34 -30.50 66.66
N GLN A 548 34.61 -30.00 67.86
CA GLN A 548 35.70 -30.52 68.70
C GLN A 548 35.47 -31.97 69.12
N LYS A 549 34.20 -32.36 69.36
CA LYS A 549 33.79 -33.72 69.68
C LYS A 549 33.95 -34.67 68.49
N PHE A 550 33.33 -34.34 67.36
CA PHE A 550 33.20 -35.24 66.20
C PHE A 550 34.34 -35.16 65.20
N ALA A 551 35.02 -34.01 65.07
CA ALA A 551 36.08 -33.80 64.08
C ALA A 551 37.17 -32.82 64.60
N PRO A 552 37.91 -33.18 65.68
CA PRO A 552 38.87 -32.28 66.34
C PRO A 552 40.02 -31.80 65.45
N GLN A 553 40.25 -32.46 64.31
CA GLN A 553 41.22 -32.05 63.29
C GLN A 553 40.76 -30.86 62.45
N LEU A 554 39.49 -30.46 62.49
CA LEU A 554 39.03 -29.22 61.86
C LEU A 554 39.45 -28.04 62.74
N ARG A 555 40.19 -27.09 62.16
CA ARG A 555 40.51 -25.84 62.84
C ARG A 555 39.30 -24.92 62.78
N VAL A 556 38.80 -24.50 63.94
CA VAL A 556 37.63 -23.63 64.06
C VAL A 556 38.08 -22.25 64.52
N LEU A 557 37.59 -21.21 63.85
CA LEU A 557 37.68 -19.83 64.31
C LEU A 557 36.27 -19.35 64.64
N ARG A 558 36.03 -19.02 65.91
CA ARG A 558 34.75 -18.47 66.36
C ARG A 558 34.73 -16.94 66.16
N TYR A 559 33.96 -16.48 65.18
CA TYR A 559 33.77 -15.05 64.94
C TYR A 559 32.60 -14.47 65.76
N TYR A 560 32.84 -14.28 67.06
CA TYR A 560 31.86 -13.78 68.03
C TYR A 560 32.49 -12.77 68.98
N GLY A 561 31.71 -11.77 69.41
CA GLY A 561 32.16 -10.75 70.34
C GLY A 561 31.77 -9.33 69.91
N ASN A 562 32.19 -8.35 70.71
CA ASN A 562 32.00 -6.95 70.37
C ASN A 562 32.87 -6.54 69.15
N ARG A 563 32.68 -5.32 68.65
CA ARG A 563 33.41 -4.84 67.47
C ARG A 563 34.93 -4.87 67.63
N ALA A 564 35.44 -4.54 68.83
CA ALA A 564 36.88 -4.49 69.08
C ALA A 564 37.49 -5.90 69.16
N GLU A 565 36.76 -6.88 69.70
CA GLU A 565 37.16 -8.29 69.71
C GLU A 565 37.20 -8.86 68.29
N ARG A 566 36.16 -8.62 67.49
CA ARG A 566 36.08 -9.09 66.09
C ARG A 566 37.12 -8.46 65.16
N GLN A 567 37.61 -7.26 65.47
CA GLN A 567 38.69 -6.62 64.70
C GLN A 567 40.08 -7.23 64.95
N LYS A 568 40.24 -7.99 66.03
CA LYS A 568 41.51 -8.66 66.40
C LYS A 568 41.57 -10.11 65.94
N MET A 569 40.44 -10.67 65.50
CA MET A 569 40.29 -12.01 64.93
C MET A 569 40.48 -11.94 63.43
#